data_AF-A0A1Y3Q9R6-F1
#
_entry.id   AF-A0A1Y3Q9R6-F1
#
_cell.length_a   1.000
_cell.length_b   1.000
_cell.length_c   1.000
_cell.angle_alpha   90.00
_cell.angle_beta   90.00
_cell.angle_gamma   90.00
#
_symmetry.space_group_name_H-M   'P 1'
#
loop_
_entity.id
_entity.type
_entity.pdbx_description
1 polymer ?
#
loop_
_entity_poly.entity_id
_entity_poly.type
_entity_poly.pdbx_seq_one_letter_code
_entity_poly.pdbx_strand_id
1 'polypeptide(L)'
;MKRPEGPSEPLRKAVALKYHPAEHSAPVVAAKGQGHVAERILELAREHGVPIQEDASLVEVLSRLDIDQEIPPELYALVAEVLSFIYRTDRKLKEWGVGDG
;
A
#
# COMPACT_ATOMS: atom_id res chain seq x y z
N MET A 1 -42.19 2.24 8.24
CA MET A 1 -41.48 0.97 7.96
C MET A 1 -39.99 1.27 7.78
N LYS A 2 -39.12 0.86 8.72
CA LYS A 2 -37.67 0.90 8.53
C LYS A 2 -37.30 -0.32 7.69
N ARG A 3 -36.62 -0.11 6.56
CA ARG A 3 -36.08 -1.19 5.72
C ARG A 3 -34.93 -1.84 6.52
N PRO A 4 -34.83 -3.19 6.59
CA PRO A 4 -33.72 -3.81 7.31
C PRO A 4 -32.43 -3.49 6.54
N GLU A 5 -31.49 -2.82 7.20
CA GLU A 5 -30.13 -2.66 6.69
C GLU A 5 -29.49 -4.05 6.74
N GLY A 6 -29.32 -4.67 5.57
CA GLY A 6 -28.58 -5.93 5.45
C GLY A 6 -27.14 -5.75 5.93
N PRO A 7 -26.38 -6.85 6.16
CA PRO A 7 -24.99 -6.74 6.57
C PRO A 7 -24.23 -5.89 5.55
N SER A 8 -23.74 -4.73 6.01
CA SER A 8 -22.84 -3.88 5.23
C SER A 8 -21.60 -4.70 4.94
N GLU A 9 -21.35 -5.04 3.68
CA GLU A 9 -20.05 -5.55 3.24
C GLU A 9 -18.94 -4.63 3.79
N PRO A 10 -17.83 -5.20 4.30
CA PRO A 10 -16.73 -4.39 4.82
C PRO A 10 -16.18 -3.51 3.70
N LEU A 11 -16.10 -2.21 3.97
CA LEU A 11 -15.58 -1.24 3.01
C LEU A 11 -14.11 -1.54 2.72
N ARG A 12 -13.75 -1.56 1.43
CA ARG A 12 -12.35 -1.73 0.99
C ARG A 12 -11.47 -0.66 1.63
N LYS A 13 -10.28 -1.05 2.08
CA LYS A 13 -9.27 -0.15 2.64
C LYS A 13 -8.06 -0.06 1.71
N ALA A 14 -7.38 1.08 1.74
CA ALA A 14 -6.11 1.28 1.07
C ALA A 14 -5.19 2.14 1.93
N VAL A 15 -3.89 1.82 1.91
CA VAL A 15 -2.83 2.60 2.56
C VAL A 15 -1.69 2.76 1.56
N ALA A 16 -1.21 3.99 1.39
CA ALA A 16 -0.06 4.32 0.57
C ALA A 16 1.15 4.62 1.46
N LEU A 17 2.28 4.01 1.14
CA LEU A 17 3.55 4.21 1.84
C LEU A 17 4.51 5.04 0.99
N LYS A 18 5.28 5.91 1.63
CA LYS A 18 6.34 6.71 1.03
C LYS A 18 7.63 6.47 1.81
N TYR A 19 8.75 6.30 1.13
CA TYR A 19 10.05 6.15 1.79
C TYR A 19 11.04 7.17 1.24
N HIS A 20 11.59 8.02 2.12
CA HIS A 20 12.60 9.01 1.79
C HIS A 20 13.78 8.80 2.73
N PRO A 21 14.79 7.99 2.35
CA PRO A 21 15.87 7.57 3.24
C PRO A 21 16.75 8.73 3.73
N ALA A 22 16.70 9.88 3.07
CA ALA A 22 17.41 11.09 3.48
C ALA A 22 16.72 11.84 4.64
N GLU A 23 15.42 11.61 4.84
CA GLU A 23 14.57 12.35 5.78
C GLU A 23 14.04 11.45 6.91
N HIS A 24 13.82 10.18 6.62
CA HIS A 24 13.16 9.24 7.54
C HIS A 24 13.96 7.95 7.71
N SER A 25 13.89 7.40 8.92
CA SER A 25 14.51 6.12 9.26
C SER A 25 13.71 4.91 8.74
N ALA A 26 12.43 5.13 8.45
CA ALA A 26 11.48 4.13 7.98
C ALA A 26 10.52 4.72 6.94
N PRO A 27 9.77 3.89 6.19
CA PRO A 27 8.65 4.37 5.39
C PRO A 27 7.61 5.08 6.27
N VAL A 28 6.88 6.02 5.69
CA VAL A 28 5.77 6.76 6.32
C VAL A 28 4.47 6.46 5.61
N VAL A 29 3.35 6.59 6.33
CA VAL A 29 2.02 6.56 5.72
C VAL A 29 1.74 7.88 5.02
N ALA A 30 1.73 7.87 3.68
CA ALA A 30 1.45 9.06 2.89
C ALA A 30 -0.05 9.30 2.68
N ALA A 31 -0.85 8.23 2.63
CA ALA A 31 -2.30 8.31 2.52
C ALA A 31 -2.96 7.06 3.09
N LYS A 32 -4.19 7.20 3.61
CA LYS A 32 -5.04 6.08 4.03
C LYS A 32 -6.51 6.40 3.75
N GLY A 33 -7.31 5.38 3.44
CA GLY A 33 -8.72 5.57 3.15
C GLY A 33 -9.53 4.29 3.18
N GLN A 34 -10.86 4.45 3.21
CA GLN A 34 -11.83 3.37 3.10
C GLN A 34 -12.95 3.73 2.11
N GLY A 35 -13.59 2.72 1.53
CA GLY A 35 -14.66 2.90 0.56
C GLY A 35 -14.19 3.73 -0.64
N HIS A 36 -14.92 4.80 -0.97
CA HIS A 36 -14.60 5.65 -2.11
C HIS A 36 -13.20 6.27 -2.06
N VAL A 37 -12.69 6.61 -0.86
CA VAL A 37 -11.34 7.16 -0.71
C VAL A 37 -10.29 6.09 -1.03
N ALA A 38 -10.52 4.84 -0.60
CA ALA A 38 -9.62 3.74 -0.93
C ALA A 38 -9.58 3.49 -2.45
N GLU A 39 -10.74 3.49 -3.11
CA GLU A 39 -10.81 3.36 -4.56
C GLU A 39 -10.04 4.48 -5.27
N ARG A 40 -10.17 5.73 -4.80
CA ARG A 40 -9.42 6.85 -5.39
C ARG A 40 -7.91 6.73 -5.19
N ILE A 41 -7.46 6.24 -4.04
CA ILE A 41 -6.03 5.96 -3.80
C ILE A 41 -5.52 4.91 -4.81
N LEU A 42 -6.28 3.83 -5.01
CA LEU A 42 -5.91 2.76 -5.93
C LEU A 42 -5.92 3.21 -7.40
N GLU A 43 -6.89 4.04 -7.80
CA GLU A 43 -6.90 4.67 -9.13
C GLU A 43 -5.64 5.52 -9.36
N LEU A 44 -5.34 6.43 -8.44
CA LEU A 44 -4.15 7.28 -8.53
C LEU A 44 -2.86 6.45 -8.57
N ALA A 45 -2.77 5.39 -7.78
CA ALA A 45 -1.62 4.49 -7.81
C ALA A 45 -1.45 3.84 -9.19
N ARG A 46 -2.54 3.34 -9.82
CA ARG A 46 -2.49 2.78 -11.18
C ARG A 46 -2.11 3.84 -12.21
N GLU A 47 -2.70 5.03 -12.15
CA GLU A 47 -2.42 6.15 -13.06
C GLU A 47 -0.94 6.56 -13.04
N HIS A 48 -0.29 6.51 -11.87
CA HIS A 48 1.11 6.92 -11.69
C HIS A 48 2.10 5.76 -11.68
N GLY A 49 1.64 4.52 -11.97
CA GLY A 49 2.51 3.34 -11.98
C GLY A 49 3.07 2.94 -10.61
N VAL A 50 2.40 3.32 -9.52
CA VAL A 50 2.74 2.90 -8.16
C VAL A 50 2.30 1.43 -7.97
N PRO A 51 3.19 0.52 -7.56
CA PRO A 51 2.85 -0.88 -7.32
C PRO A 51 1.76 -1.03 -6.26
N ILE A 52 0.79 -1.91 -6.52
CA ILE A 52 -0.31 -2.22 -5.60
C ILE A 52 -0.16 -3.67 -5.14
N GLN A 53 -0.10 -3.87 -3.83
CA GLN A 53 -0.15 -5.18 -3.20
C GLN A 53 -1.51 -5.35 -2.51
N GLU A 54 -2.21 -6.43 -2.81
CA GLU A 54 -3.45 -6.79 -2.11
C GLU A 54 -3.13 -7.72 -0.94
N ASP A 55 -3.35 -7.23 0.28
CA ASP A 55 -3.23 -7.99 1.52
C ASP A 55 -4.18 -7.39 2.58
N ALA A 56 -5.24 -8.13 2.89
CA ALA A 56 -6.28 -7.69 3.83
C ALA A 56 -5.77 -7.58 5.28
N SER A 57 -4.86 -8.45 5.69
CA SER A 57 -4.31 -8.44 7.04
C SER A 57 -3.37 -7.25 7.21
N LEU A 58 -2.51 -7.01 6.22
CA LEU A 58 -1.58 -5.89 6.23
C LEU A 58 -2.31 -4.55 6.23
N VAL A 59 -3.28 -4.37 5.32
CA VAL A 59 -4.00 -3.10 5.22
C VAL A 59 -4.76 -2.79 6.50
N GLU A 60 -5.28 -3.81 7.20
CA GLU A 60 -5.96 -3.64 8.48
C GLU A 60 -5.00 -3.08 9.54
N VAL A 61 -3.79 -3.64 9.63
CA VAL A 61 -2.76 -3.18 10.56
C VAL A 61 -2.28 -1.76 10.20
N LEU A 62 -1.90 -1.53 8.94
CA LEU A 62 -1.37 -0.24 8.50
C LEU A 62 -2.43 0.88 8.55
N SER A 63 -3.71 0.56 8.37
CA SER A 63 -4.79 1.57 8.41
C SER A 63 -4.96 2.23 9.80
N ARG A 64 -4.40 1.62 10.84
CA ARG A 64 -4.40 2.14 12.21
C ARG A 64 -3.34 3.22 12.44
N LEU A 65 -2.31 3.27 11.61
CA LEU A 65 -1.27 4.28 11.69
C LEU A 65 -1.76 5.60 11.10
N ASP A 66 -1.31 6.72 11.66
CA ASP A 66 -1.66 8.05 11.18
C ASP A 66 -0.88 8.46 9.94
N ILE A 67 -1.45 9.41 9.18
CA ILE A 67 -0.74 10.01 8.05
C ILE A 67 0.51 10.72 8.60
N ASP A 68 1.60 10.64 7.84
CA ASP A 68 2.95 11.10 8.20
C ASP A 68 3.59 10.35 9.38
N GLN A 69 2.94 9.31 9.91
CA GLN A 69 3.54 8.44 10.91
C GLN A 69 4.54 7.48 10.23
N GLU A 70 5.75 7.38 10.80
CA GLU A 70 6.72 6.34 10.45
C GLU A 70 6.15 4.96 10.84
N ILE A 71 6.42 3.96 9.99
CA ILE A 71 6.12 2.57 10.33
C ILE A 71 6.86 2.21 11.62
N PRO A 72 6.20 1.64 12.64
CA PRO A 72 6.88 1.22 13.86
C PRO A 72 7.76 -0.01 13.60
N PRO A 73 8.85 -0.20 14.38
CA PRO A 73 9.77 -1.32 14.20
C PRO A 73 9.14 -2.71 14.20
N GLU A 74 8.05 -2.87 14.96
CA GLU A 74 7.24 -4.08 15.05
C GLU A 74 6.72 -4.57 13.69
N LEU A 75 6.50 -3.63 12.77
CA LEU A 75 5.90 -3.85 11.46
C LEU A 75 6.94 -3.88 10.33
N TYR A 76 8.24 -3.72 10.64
CA TYR A 76 9.30 -3.68 9.63
C TYR A 76 9.39 -4.96 8.81
N ALA A 77 9.30 -6.13 9.45
CA ALA A 77 9.37 -7.40 8.75
C ALA A 77 8.26 -7.53 7.69
N LEU A 78 7.06 -7.08 8.05
CA LEU A 78 5.88 -7.14 7.21
C LEU A 78 5.98 -6.16 6.02
N VAL A 79 6.46 -4.93 6.26
CA VAL A 79 6.68 -3.95 5.18
C VAL A 79 7.85 -4.36 4.28
N ALA A 80 8.92 -4.95 4.83
CA ALA A 80 10.06 -5.43 4.06
C ALA A 80 9.68 -6.55 3.08
N GLU A 81 8.72 -7.40 3.43
CA GLU A 81 8.19 -8.43 2.53
C GLU A 81 7.55 -7.80 1.28
N VAL A 82 6.72 -6.77 1.46
CA VAL A 82 6.08 -6.02 0.37
C VAL A 82 7.12 -5.35 -0.52
N LEU A 83 8.08 -4.64 0.08
CA LEU A 83 9.15 -3.99 -0.67
C LEU A 83 9.99 -5.01 -1.45
N SER A 84 10.30 -6.16 -0.84
CA SER A 84 11.04 -7.23 -1.51
C SER A 84 10.30 -7.81 -2.72
N PHE A 85 8.97 -7.94 -2.65
CA PHE A 85 8.15 -8.32 -3.79
C PHE A 85 8.25 -7.31 -4.93
N ILE A 86 8.13 -6.02 -4.63
CA ILE A 86 8.25 -4.93 -5.61
C ILE A 86 9.62 -4.97 -6.28
N TYR A 87 10.72 -5.06 -5.52
CA TYR A 87 12.08 -5.10 -6.08
C TYR A 87 12.36 -6.34 -6.94
N ARG A 88 11.74 -7.50 -6.64
CA ARG A 88 11.88 -8.70 -7.48
C ARG A 88 11.12 -8.54 -8.79
N THR A 89 9.94 -7.93 -8.75
CA THR A 89 9.12 -7.64 -9.94
C THR A 89 9.81 -6.60 -10.83
N ASP A 90 10.39 -5.55 -10.24
CA ASP A 90 11.14 -4.52 -10.96
C ASP A 90 12.46 -5.03 -11.56
N ARG A 91 13.19 -5.92 -10.84
CA ARG A 91 14.36 -6.62 -11.42
C ARG A 91 14.01 -7.53 -12.59
N LYS A 92 12.88 -8.25 -12.52
CA LYS A 92 12.41 -9.06 -13.66
C LYS A 92 12.07 -8.21 -14.88
N LEU A 93 11.50 -7.01 -14.66
CA LEU A 93 11.26 -6.01 -15.70
C LEU A 93 12.57 -5.44 -16.28
N LYS A 94 13.60 -5.24 -15.45
CA LYS A 94 14.92 -4.76 -15.89
C LYS A 94 15.74 -5.83 -16.62
N GLU A 95 15.64 -7.10 -16.22
CA GLU A 95 16.33 -8.24 -16.86
C GLU A 95 15.65 -8.68 -18.18
N TRP A 96 14.37 -8.37 -18.40
CA TRP A 96 13.70 -8.55 -19.70
C TRP A 96 13.88 -7.36 -20.68
N GLY A 97 14.60 -6.32 -20.27
CA GLY A 97 14.93 -5.14 -21.10
C GLY A 97 16.41 -5.04 -21.50
N VAL A 98 17.23 -6.07 -21.27
CA VAL A 98 18.63 -6.12 -21.70
C VAL A 98 18.91 -7.47 -22.35
N GLY A 99 18.30 -7.67 -23.50
CA GLY A 99 18.82 -8.52 -24.57
C GLY A 99 19.36 -7.61 -25.67
N ASP A 100 20.65 -7.78 -25.95
CA ASP A 100 21.33 -7.48 -27.21
C ASP A 100 21.71 -6.02 -27.51
N GLY A 101 22.98 -5.74 -27.25
CA GLY A 101 23.78 -4.65 -27.81
C GLY A 101 25.25 -4.98 -27.65
#